data_AF-A0A942GRY1-F1
#
_entry.id   AF-A0A942GRY1-F1
#
_cell.length_a   1.000
_cell.length_b   1.000
_cell.length_c   1.000
_cell.angle_alpha   90.00
_cell.angle_beta   90.00
_cell.angle_gamma   90.00
#
_symmetry.space_group_name_H-M   'P 1'
#
loop_
_entity.id
_entity.type
_entity.pdbx_description
1 polymer ?
#
loop_
_entity_poly.entity_id
_entity_poly.type
_entity_poly.pdbx_seq_one_letter_code
_entity_poly.pdbx_strand_id
1 'polypeptide(L)'
;MSETPPPFQPGYGGPPPPPQGNQQSYGPAPMPKNNSTTVIVVVLGVLALGCIAVFGGLAVLGFNMWGKVSGVISCSVGFEQAGSAMSRYVKDKGKYPDAAKWQDEIEPYFKNMGEKNVPFKTWKAGEVWTCTDANSQTTGIAFNPALGGKDAKGVDPSMVVLFEVGTTGRNQHPEYGKQSKASAPTIMGEHRDWLTVKVRELGRAHRQNSGFEIDTDSSDGDGTDKSGAKDKAGANKLPAKGGKDTSGSSDGDY
;
A
#
# COMPACT_ATOMS: atom_id res chain seq x y z
N MET A 1 -24.67 29.79 -106.39
CA MET A 1 -23.57 28.95 -105.90
C MET A 1 -24.23 27.66 -105.41
N SER A 2 -24.67 26.81 -106.32
CA SER A 2 -23.96 25.60 -106.81
C SER A 2 -23.80 24.55 -105.71
N GLU A 3 -24.90 23.89 -105.35
CA GLU A 3 -24.89 22.66 -104.56
C GLU A 3 -24.78 21.46 -105.51
N THR A 4 -23.68 20.72 -105.38
CA THR A 4 -23.37 19.52 -106.15
C THR A 4 -24.00 18.30 -105.47
N PRO A 5 -24.79 17.46 -106.15
CA PRO A 5 -25.33 16.24 -105.54
C PRO A 5 -24.22 15.16 -105.40
N PRO A 6 -24.16 14.44 -104.27
CA PRO A 6 -23.25 13.32 -104.13
C PRO A 6 -23.72 12.07 -104.92
N PRO A 7 -22.78 11.23 -105.39
CA PRO A 7 -23.05 10.13 -106.30
C PRO A 7 -23.65 8.88 -105.63
N PHE A 8 -24.47 8.16 -106.41
CA PHE A 8 -24.95 6.80 -106.13
C PHE A 8 -23.81 5.85 -105.79
N GLN A 9 -23.92 5.16 -104.66
CA GLN A 9 -23.05 4.03 -104.30
C GLN A 9 -23.79 2.71 -104.59
N PRO A 10 -23.22 1.82 -105.43
CA PRO A 10 -23.81 0.54 -105.80
C PRO A 10 -23.78 -0.46 -104.64
N GLY A 11 -24.87 -1.20 -104.48
CA GLY A 11 -24.99 -2.31 -103.56
C GLY A 11 -24.02 -3.43 -103.93
N TYR A 12 -23.15 -3.78 -102.99
CA TYR A 12 -22.37 -5.00 -103.01
C TYR A 12 -22.79 -5.85 -101.82
N GLY A 13 -23.45 -6.97 -102.13
CA GLY A 13 -23.71 -8.03 -101.18
C GLY A 13 -22.45 -8.76 -100.79
N GLY A 14 -22.43 -9.22 -99.54
CA GLY A 14 -21.51 -10.21 -99.01
C GLY A 14 -21.35 -10.03 -97.51
N PRO A 15 -20.69 -10.98 -96.82
CA PRO A 15 -20.76 -12.44 -96.90
C PRO A 15 -21.78 -13.01 -95.88
N PRO A 16 -22.18 -14.30 -95.96
CA PRO A 16 -23.05 -14.93 -94.96
C PRO A 16 -22.44 -14.84 -93.55
N PRO A 17 -23.26 -14.67 -92.50
CA PRO A 17 -22.77 -14.55 -91.13
C PRO A 17 -22.02 -15.83 -90.72
N PRO A 18 -20.93 -15.69 -89.93
CA PRO A 18 -20.16 -16.83 -89.45
C PRO A 18 -21.04 -17.77 -88.60
N PRO A 19 -20.76 -19.08 -88.61
CA PRO A 19 -21.46 -20.04 -87.78
C PRO A 19 -21.36 -19.61 -86.31
N GLN A 20 -22.51 -19.50 -85.65
CA GLN A 20 -22.61 -19.18 -84.22
C GLN A 20 -21.92 -20.30 -83.43
N GLY A 21 -20.64 -20.09 -83.14
CA GLY A 21 -19.90 -20.92 -82.21
C GLY A 21 -20.63 -20.94 -80.87
N ASN A 22 -20.91 -22.14 -80.39
CA ASN A 22 -21.47 -22.41 -79.07
C ASN A 22 -20.85 -21.45 -78.04
N GLN A 23 -21.65 -20.50 -77.58
CA GLN A 23 -21.36 -19.74 -76.38
C GLN A 23 -21.40 -20.74 -75.23
N GLN A 24 -20.27 -21.40 -74.96
CA GLN A 24 -20.03 -21.99 -73.67
C GLN A 24 -20.08 -20.83 -72.69
N SER A 25 -21.26 -20.67 -72.09
CA SER A 25 -21.51 -19.78 -70.99
C SER A 25 -20.50 -20.14 -69.90
N TYR A 26 -19.41 -19.39 -69.84
CA TYR A 26 -18.54 -19.38 -68.67
C TYR A 26 -19.40 -18.82 -67.56
N GLY A 27 -20.08 -19.72 -66.83
CA GLY A 27 -20.72 -19.36 -65.57
C GLY A 27 -19.68 -18.63 -64.70
N PRO A 28 -20.08 -17.56 -63.99
CA PRO A 28 -19.15 -16.83 -63.14
C PRO A 28 -18.43 -17.84 -62.25
N ALA A 29 -17.09 -17.78 -62.24
CA ALA A 29 -16.28 -18.64 -61.39
C ALA A 29 -16.87 -18.62 -59.98
N PRO A 30 -17.06 -19.78 -59.32
CA PRO A 30 -17.67 -19.81 -58.00
C PRO A 30 -16.86 -18.89 -57.10
N MET A 31 -17.49 -17.79 -56.66
CA MET A 31 -16.84 -16.85 -55.75
C MET A 31 -16.39 -17.65 -54.52
N PRO A 32 -15.11 -17.54 -54.11
CA PRO A 32 -14.62 -18.29 -52.96
C PRO A 32 -15.52 -17.94 -51.77
N LYS A 33 -16.27 -18.94 -51.30
CA LYS A 33 -17.16 -18.81 -50.16
C LYS A 33 -16.31 -18.39 -48.98
N ASN A 34 -16.37 -17.11 -48.61
CA ASN A 34 -15.64 -16.61 -47.47
C ASN A 34 -16.17 -17.36 -46.24
N ASN A 35 -15.31 -18.19 -45.63
CA ASN A 35 -15.59 -18.81 -44.35
C ASN A 35 -15.50 -17.72 -43.27
N SER A 36 -16.44 -16.77 -43.30
CA SER A 36 -16.59 -15.68 -42.35
C SER A 36 -16.63 -16.22 -40.92
N THR A 37 -17.24 -17.39 -40.73
CA THR A 37 -17.21 -18.14 -39.47
C THR A 37 -15.79 -18.51 -39.02
N THR A 38 -14.92 -18.98 -39.92
CA THR A 38 -13.51 -19.28 -39.58
C THR A 38 -12.75 -18.01 -39.25
N VAL A 39 -12.95 -16.92 -40.00
CA VAL A 39 -12.32 -15.62 -39.70
C VAL A 39 -12.77 -15.08 -38.34
N ILE A 40 -14.05 -15.14 -38.02
CA ILE A 40 -14.61 -14.70 -36.73
C ILE A 40 -14.05 -15.56 -35.58
N VAL A 41 -13.98 -16.89 -35.74
CA VAL A 41 -13.41 -17.79 -34.72
C VAL A 41 -11.92 -17.51 -34.49
N VAL A 42 -11.16 -17.24 -35.54
CA VAL A 42 -9.73 -16.87 -35.42
C VAL A 42 -9.58 -15.52 -34.71
N VAL A 43 -10.37 -14.50 -35.07
CA VAL A 43 -10.32 -13.18 -34.42
C VAL A 43 -10.70 -13.26 -32.94
N LEU A 44 -11.77 -13.98 -32.60
CA LEU A 44 -12.17 -14.20 -31.20
C LEU A 44 -11.14 -15.03 -30.43
N GLY A 45 -10.54 -16.04 -31.06
CA GLY A 45 -9.48 -16.84 -30.46
C GLY A 45 -8.24 -16.02 -30.11
N VAL A 46 -7.80 -15.13 -31.02
CA VAL A 46 -6.66 -14.22 -30.79
C VAL A 46 -6.99 -13.20 -29.71
N LEU A 47 -8.20 -12.62 -29.71
CA LEU A 47 -8.63 -11.68 -28.68
C LEU A 47 -8.70 -12.35 -27.29
N ALA A 48 -9.25 -13.56 -27.21
CA ALA A 48 -9.33 -14.32 -25.97
C ALA A 48 -7.94 -14.68 -25.44
N LEU A 49 -7.03 -15.14 -26.30
CA LEU A 49 -5.64 -15.42 -25.92
C LEU A 49 -4.90 -14.15 -25.49
N GLY A 50 -5.09 -13.03 -26.17
CA GLY A 50 -4.54 -11.73 -25.78
C GLY A 50 -5.02 -11.29 -24.40
N CYS A 51 -6.33 -11.38 -24.13
CA CYS A 51 -6.90 -11.09 -22.82
C CYS A 51 -6.36 -12.01 -21.73
N ILE A 52 -6.30 -13.33 -21.97
CA ILE A 52 -5.77 -14.30 -21.00
C ILE A 52 -4.28 -14.05 -20.73
N ALA A 53 -3.48 -13.69 -21.74
CA ALA A 53 -2.07 -13.36 -21.55
C ALA A 53 -1.88 -12.09 -20.70
N VAL A 54 -2.68 -11.05 -20.94
CA VAL A 54 -2.63 -9.80 -20.18
C VAL A 54 -3.12 -10.01 -18.75
N PHE A 55 -4.31 -10.58 -18.55
CA PHE A 55 -4.86 -10.84 -17.22
C PHE A 55 -4.06 -11.90 -16.46
N GLY A 56 -3.57 -12.93 -17.14
CA GLY A 56 -2.71 -13.96 -16.57
C GLY A 56 -1.35 -13.39 -16.14
N GLY A 57 -0.73 -12.55 -16.98
CA GLY A 57 0.51 -11.85 -16.65
C GLY A 57 0.35 -10.90 -15.46
N LEU A 58 -0.72 -10.09 -15.45
CA LEU A 58 -1.05 -9.22 -14.32
C LEU A 58 -1.39 -10.00 -13.05
N ALA A 59 -2.07 -11.14 -13.16
CA ALA A 59 -2.36 -12.01 -12.03
C ALA A 59 -1.07 -12.58 -11.44
N VAL A 60 -0.16 -13.13 -12.25
CA VAL A 60 1.12 -13.69 -11.76
C VAL A 60 1.97 -12.63 -11.07
N LEU A 61 2.10 -11.44 -11.66
CA LEU A 61 2.81 -10.31 -11.03
C LEU A 61 2.11 -9.84 -9.75
N GLY A 62 0.78 -9.74 -9.79
CA GLY A 62 -0.05 -9.34 -8.66
C GLY A 62 0.04 -10.30 -7.48
N PHE A 63 -0.04 -11.62 -7.71
CA PHE A 63 0.05 -12.63 -6.65
C PHE A 63 1.43 -12.65 -5.99
N ASN A 64 2.51 -12.50 -6.76
CA ASN A 64 3.87 -12.42 -6.21
C ASN A 64 4.09 -11.16 -5.37
N MET A 65 3.50 -10.03 -5.76
CA MET A 65 3.58 -8.79 -5.00
C MET A 65 2.67 -8.82 -3.76
N TRP A 66 1.49 -9.43 -3.86
CA TRP A 66 0.53 -9.57 -2.77
C TRP A 66 1.11 -10.32 -1.58
N GLY A 67 1.86 -11.41 -1.81
CA GLY A 67 2.51 -12.16 -0.73
C GLY A 67 3.42 -11.28 0.13
N LYS A 68 4.25 -10.45 -0.51
CA LYS A 68 5.20 -9.55 0.16
C LYS A 68 4.51 -8.43 0.95
N VAL A 69 3.44 -7.87 0.38
CA VAL A 69 2.68 -6.78 1.01
C VAL A 69 1.79 -7.28 2.15
N SER A 70 1.27 -8.50 2.05
CA SER A 70 0.34 -9.06 3.04
C SER A 70 0.94 -9.22 4.43
N GLY A 71 2.24 -9.53 4.54
CA GLY A 71 2.95 -9.61 5.83
C GLY A 71 3.04 -8.28 6.55
N VAL A 72 3.29 -7.20 5.81
CA VAL A 72 3.32 -5.83 6.35
C VAL A 72 1.93 -5.38 6.78
N ILE A 73 0.91 -5.64 5.95
CA ILE A 73 -0.47 -5.28 6.29
C ILE A 73 -0.91 -6.00 7.57
N SER A 74 -0.60 -7.30 7.66
CA SER A 74 -0.85 -8.11 8.87
C SER A 74 -0.23 -7.48 10.12
N CYS A 75 1.03 -7.04 10.02
CA CYS A 75 1.74 -6.32 11.09
C CYS A 75 1.04 -5.05 11.54
N SER A 76 0.73 -4.16 10.59
CA SER A 76 0.12 -2.87 10.91
C SER A 76 -1.25 -3.07 11.56
N VAL A 77 -2.07 -3.96 11.00
CA VAL A 77 -3.38 -4.29 11.57
C VAL A 77 -3.24 -4.90 12.97
N GLY A 78 -2.27 -5.78 13.18
CA GLY A 78 -1.97 -6.32 14.50
C GLY A 78 -1.61 -5.22 15.50
N PHE A 79 -0.72 -4.30 15.12
CA PHE A 79 -0.29 -3.17 15.97
C PHE A 79 -1.47 -2.28 16.36
N GLU A 80 -2.36 -1.98 15.43
CA GLU A 80 -3.59 -1.22 15.69
C GLU A 80 -4.54 -1.95 16.64
N GLN A 81 -4.71 -3.26 16.46
CA GLN A 81 -5.54 -4.09 17.35
C GLN A 81 -4.93 -4.15 18.75
N ALA A 82 -3.62 -4.33 18.88
CA ALA A 82 -2.91 -4.32 20.15
C ALA A 82 -3.01 -2.95 20.85
N GLY A 83 -2.82 -1.85 20.10
CA GLY A 83 -3.00 -0.49 20.62
C GLY A 83 -4.45 -0.21 21.05
N SER A 84 -5.42 -0.73 20.30
CA SER A 84 -6.84 -0.64 20.67
C SER A 84 -7.17 -1.47 21.91
N ALA A 85 -6.61 -2.67 22.05
CA ALA A 85 -6.77 -3.51 23.24
C ALA A 85 -6.16 -2.86 24.47
N MET A 86 -4.95 -2.31 24.33
CA MET A 86 -4.29 -1.50 25.35
C MET A 86 -5.13 -0.29 25.75
N SER A 87 -5.68 0.45 24.79
CA SER A 87 -6.57 1.60 25.07
C SER A 87 -7.81 1.18 25.86
N ARG A 88 -8.44 0.04 25.52
CA ARG A 88 -9.59 -0.49 26.27
C ARG A 88 -9.21 -0.94 27.68
N TYR A 89 -8.09 -1.63 27.84
CA TYR A 89 -7.55 -2.01 29.14
C TYR A 89 -7.34 -0.77 30.02
N VAL A 90 -6.64 0.24 29.50
CA VAL A 90 -6.33 1.48 30.22
C VAL A 90 -7.61 2.25 30.58
N LYS A 91 -8.60 2.27 29.69
CA LYS A 91 -9.90 2.89 29.96
C LYS A 91 -10.66 2.20 31.09
N ASP A 92 -10.57 0.88 31.18
CA ASP A 92 -11.26 0.08 32.21
C ASP A 92 -10.52 0.09 33.55
N LYS A 93 -9.18 0.02 33.53
CA LYS A 93 -8.35 -0.11 34.73
C LYS A 93 -7.77 1.22 35.25
N GLY A 94 -7.81 2.29 34.45
CA GLY A 94 -7.25 3.60 34.78
C GLY A 94 -5.71 3.68 34.74
N LYS A 95 -5.03 2.55 34.50
CA LYS A 95 -3.58 2.41 34.48
C LYS A 95 -3.12 1.49 33.36
N TYR A 96 -1.84 1.54 33.03
CA TYR A 96 -1.19 0.61 32.11
C TYR A 96 -0.95 -0.76 32.76
N PRO A 97 -0.89 -1.84 31.97
CA PRO A 97 -0.69 -3.19 32.49
C PRO A 97 0.71 -3.37 33.10
N ASP A 98 0.91 -4.46 33.83
CA ASP A 98 2.24 -4.85 34.27
C ASP A 98 3.13 -5.21 33.07
N ALA A 99 4.38 -4.74 33.07
CA ALA A 99 5.27 -4.94 31.94
C ALA A 99 5.59 -6.43 31.68
N ALA A 100 5.70 -7.26 32.73
CA ALA A 100 6.03 -8.68 32.57
C ALA A 100 4.85 -9.52 32.07
N LYS A 101 3.63 -8.98 32.10
CA LYS A 101 2.38 -9.69 31.78
C LYS A 101 1.49 -8.92 30.81
N TRP A 102 2.04 -7.93 30.11
CA TRP A 102 1.23 -6.96 29.39
C TRP A 102 0.36 -7.58 28.28
N GLN A 103 0.85 -8.59 27.55
CA GLN A 103 0.05 -9.28 26.52
C GLN A 103 -1.05 -10.11 27.18
N ASP A 104 -0.74 -10.81 28.27
CA ASP A 104 -1.72 -11.63 29.00
C ASP A 104 -2.85 -10.77 29.58
N GLU A 105 -2.51 -9.60 30.12
CA GLU A 105 -3.46 -8.68 30.73
C GLU A 105 -4.39 -8.00 29.71
N ILE A 106 -3.88 -7.67 28.52
CA ILE A 106 -4.71 -7.08 27.45
C ILE A 106 -5.40 -8.13 26.58
N GLU A 107 -5.01 -9.41 26.67
CA GLU A 107 -5.56 -10.52 25.87
C GLU A 107 -7.10 -10.56 25.88
N PRO A 108 -7.80 -10.41 27.03
CA PRO A 108 -9.27 -10.41 27.05
C PRO A 108 -9.88 -9.28 26.23
N TYR A 109 -9.20 -8.14 26.12
CA TYR A 109 -9.63 -7.00 25.31
C TYR A 109 -9.32 -7.21 23.82
N PHE A 110 -8.30 -8.01 23.51
CA PHE A 110 -7.89 -8.38 22.16
C PHE A 110 -8.81 -9.45 21.54
N LYS A 111 -9.24 -10.46 22.30
CA LYS A 111 -10.10 -11.57 21.83
C LYS A 111 -11.34 -11.12 21.04
N ASN A 112 -11.90 -9.98 21.42
CA ASN A 112 -13.13 -9.44 20.84
C ASN A 112 -12.89 -8.46 19.68
N MET A 113 -11.65 -8.27 19.22
CA MET A 113 -11.32 -7.36 18.11
C MET A 113 -11.41 -8.00 16.73
N GLY A 114 -11.70 -9.30 16.71
CA GLY A 114 -12.24 -10.01 15.56
C GLY A 114 -11.18 -10.50 14.59
N GLU A 115 -11.20 -11.82 14.39
CA GLU A 115 -10.92 -12.47 13.11
C GLU A 115 -11.96 -11.95 12.10
N LYS A 116 -11.87 -10.68 11.68
CA LYS A 116 -12.57 -10.25 10.47
C LYS A 116 -12.04 -11.12 9.34
N ASN A 117 -12.90 -11.50 8.38
CA ASN A 117 -12.54 -12.29 7.20
C ASN A 117 -11.58 -11.51 6.29
N VAL A 118 -10.37 -11.25 6.78
CA VAL A 118 -9.30 -10.60 6.05
C VAL A 118 -8.45 -11.68 5.41
N PRO A 119 -8.00 -11.50 4.16
CA PRO A 119 -7.25 -12.52 3.43
C PRO A 119 -5.80 -12.64 3.89
N PHE A 120 -5.48 -12.19 5.10
CA PHE A 120 -4.14 -12.21 5.69
C PHE A 120 -4.21 -12.75 7.13
N LYS A 121 -3.11 -13.35 7.59
CA LYS A 121 -3.01 -13.89 8.94
C LYS A 121 -3.12 -12.74 9.93
N THR A 122 -4.09 -12.77 10.84
CA THR A 122 -4.14 -11.84 11.98
C THR A 122 -3.51 -12.48 13.20
N TRP A 123 -3.05 -11.68 14.15
CA TRP A 123 -2.63 -12.21 15.45
C TRP A 123 -3.82 -12.79 16.18
N LYS A 124 -3.56 -13.86 16.95
CA LYS A 124 -4.54 -14.46 17.83
C LYS A 124 -4.20 -14.15 19.28
N ALA A 125 -5.24 -14.11 20.10
CA ALA A 125 -5.08 -14.10 21.55
C ALA A 125 -4.35 -15.37 22.00
N GLY A 126 -3.45 -15.25 22.98
CA GLY A 126 -2.68 -16.40 23.47
C GLY A 126 -1.45 -16.78 22.62
N GLU A 127 -1.24 -16.16 21.46
CA GLU A 127 -0.06 -16.40 20.63
C GLU A 127 1.06 -15.38 20.87
N VAL A 128 2.27 -15.69 20.41
CA VAL A 128 3.36 -14.70 20.31
C VAL A 128 3.07 -13.80 19.12
N TRP A 129 2.89 -12.51 19.40
CA TRP A 129 2.67 -11.52 18.35
C TRP A 129 3.98 -11.22 17.64
N THR A 130 3.99 -11.52 16.35
CA THR A 130 5.17 -11.40 15.51
C THR A 130 4.83 -10.71 14.20
N CYS A 131 5.85 -10.08 13.67
CA CYS A 131 5.82 -9.40 12.41
C CYS A 131 6.75 -10.10 11.44
N THR A 132 6.30 -10.40 10.23
CA THR A 132 7.13 -11.04 9.20
C THR A 132 7.17 -10.15 7.97
N ASP A 133 8.38 -9.79 7.56
CA ASP A 133 8.59 -8.94 6.40
C ASP A 133 8.66 -9.74 5.08
N ALA A 134 8.85 -9.03 3.97
CA ALA A 134 8.93 -9.64 2.65
C ALA A 134 10.14 -10.59 2.46
N ASN A 135 11.15 -10.47 3.31
CA ASN A 135 12.38 -11.27 3.31
C ASN A 135 12.34 -12.39 4.37
N SER A 136 11.16 -12.67 4.94
CA SER A 136 10.97 -13.65 6.01
C SER A 136 11.72 -13.31 7.30
N GLN A 137 12.14 -12.06 7.49
CA GLN A 137 12.65 -11.59 8.78
C GLN A 137 11.48 -11.48 9.75
N THR A 138 11.60 -12.13 10.90
CA THR A 138 10.59 -12.07 11.97
C THR A 138 11.01 -11.15 13.09
N THR A 139 10.17 -10.16 13.40
CA THR A 139 10.28 -9.25 14.54
C THR A 139 9.18 -9.53 15.56
N GLY A 140 9.35 -9.05 16.78
CA GLY A 140 8.36 -9.13 17.85
C GLY A 140 7.85 -7.76 18.26
N ILE A 141 7.02 -7.75 19.30
CA ILE A 141 6.41 -6.54 19.84
C ILE A 141 6.72 -6.47 21.32
N ALA A 142 7.18 -5.30 21.71
CA ALA A 142 7.49 -4.96 23.08
C ALA A 142 6.53 -3.89 23.62
N PHE A 143 6.34 -3.94 24.93
CA PHE A 143 5.71 -2.89 25.71
C PHE A 143 6.78 -2.08 26.45
N ASN A 144 6.60 -0.76 26.52
CA ASN A 144 7.54 0.10 27.22
C ASN A 144 7.43 -0.09 28.75
N PRO A 145 8.44 -0.68 29.42
CA PRO A 145 8.36 -0.98 30.85
C PRO A 145 8.26 0.30 31.69
N ALA A 146 8.70 1.45 31.17
CA ALA A 146 8.56 2.74 31.85
C ALA A 146 7.09 3.16 32.06
N LEU A 147 6.13 2.50 31.40
CA LEU A 147 4.70 2.73 31.59
C LEU A 147 4.05 1.71 32.53
N GLY A 148 4.71 0.59 32.83
CA GLY A 148 4.12 -0.52 33.56
C GLY A 148 3.48 -0.09 34.88
N GLY A 149 2.18 -0.38 35.05
CA GLY A 149 1.41 -0.03 36.24
C GLY A 149 1.15 1.46 36.48
N LYS A 150 1.65 2.38 35.65
CA LYS A 150 1.45 3.83 35.83
C LYS A 150 0.01 4.24 35.50
N ASP A 151 -0.49 5.24 36.24
CA ASP A 151 -1.78 5.84 35.97
C ASP A 151 -1.80 6.57 34.63
N ALA A 152 -2.86 6.34 33.85
CA ALA A 152 -2.97 6.85 32.49
C ALA A 152 -2.95 8.38 32.41
N LYS A 153 -3.44 9.06 33.46
CA LYS A 153 -3.53 10.53 33.54
C LYS A 153 -2.18 11.22 33.75
N GLY A 154 -1.17 10.50 34.26
CA GLY A 154 0.14 11.05 34.60
C GLY A 154 1.23 10.78 33.57
N VAL A 155 0.91 10.15 32.45
CA VAL A 155 1.87 9.76 31.43
C VAL A 155 1.91 10.80 30.31
N ASP A 156 3.12 11.15 29.85
CA ASP A 156 3.32 12.04 28.71
C ASP A 156 2.70 11.42 27.43
N PRO A 157 1.80 12.15 26.73
CA PRO A 157 1.17 11.69 25.49
C PRO A 157 2.14 11.31 24.36
N SER A 158 3.37 11.81 24.40
CA SER A 158 4.42 11.55 23.41
C SER A 158 5.16 10.23 23.64
N MET A 159 5.03 9.62 24.83
CA MET A 159 5.69 8.36 25.15
C MET A 159 5.21 7.23 24.25
N VAL A 160 6.14 6.36 23.88
CA VAL A 160 5.85 5.13 23.14
C VAL A 160 5.37 4.07 24.11
N VAL A 161 4.27 3.41 23.75
CA VAL A 161 3.58 2.38 24.54
C VAL A 161 3.93 0.99 24.03
N LEU A 162 3.73 0.79 22.73
CA LEU A 162 4.08 -0.44 22.03
C LEU A 162 5.09 -0.10 20.94
N PHE A 163 6.06 -0.98 20.75
CA PHE A 163 7.07 -0.83 19.71
C PHE A 163 7.54 -2.18 19.21
N GLU A 164 8.04 -2.20 17.99
CA GLU A 164 8.57 -3.38 17.37
C GLU A 164 10.02 -3.63 17.77
N VAL A 165 10.41 -4.90 17.92
CA VAL A 165 11.76 -5.30 18.32
C VAL A 165 12.29 -6.42 17.44
N GLY A 166 13.62 -6.50 17.30
CA GLY A 166 14.27 -7.51 16.46
C GLY A 166 14.16 -8.96 16.98
N THR A 167 13.70 -9.16 18.22
CA THR A 167 13.52 -10.47 18.85
C THR A 167 12.04 -10.82 18.95
N THR A 168 11.73 -12.12 18.91
CA THR A 168 10.36 -12.60 19.12
C THR A 168 10.18 -13.06 20.55
N GLY A 169 8.97 -12.93 21.08
CA GLY A 169 8.63 -13.46 22.39
C GLY A 169 7.32 -12.91 22.93
N ARG A 170 6.72 -13.67 23.84
CA ARG A 170 5.55 -13.22 24.60
C ARG A 170 5.99 -12.23 25.67
N ASN A 171 5.16 -11.22 25.95
CA ASN A 171 5.40 -10.21 26.98
C ASN A 171 6.79 -9.56 26.90
N GLN A 172 7.32 -9.28 25.70
CA GLN A 172 8.61 -8.56 25.62
C GLN A 172 8.45 -7.15 26.19
N HIS A 173 9.43 -6.70 26.98
CA HIS A 173 9.41 -5.37 27.58
C HIS A 173 10.82 -4.76 27.78
N PRO A 174 11.71 -4.77 26.76
CA PRO A 174 12.95 -4.01 26.83
C PRO A 174 12.68 -2.52 27.02
N GLU A 175 13.68 -1.78 27.50
CA GLU A 175 13.61 -0.32 27.54
C GLU A 175 13.48 0.24 26.11
N TYR A 176 12.60 1.24 25.94
CA TYR A 176 12.40 1.85 24.63
C TYR A 176 13.59 2.73 24.27
N GLY A 177 14.24 2.40 23.15
CA GLY A 177 15.27 3.23 22.52
C GLY A 177 14.92 3.45 21.04
N LYS A 178 15.23 4.65 20.51
CA LYS A 178 15.04 4.93 19.08
C LYS A 178 15.96 4.01 18.27
N GLN A 179 15.37 3.14 17.47
CA GLN A 179 16.10 2.19 16.63
C GLN A 179 16.49 2.82 15.28
N SER A 180 17.58 2.31 14.69
CA SER A 180 18.06 2.77 13.39
C SER A 180 17.21 2.19 12.25
N LYS A 181 16.83 3.03 11.27
CA LYS A 181 16.15 2.62 10.04
C LYS A 181 16.95 1.56 9.28
N ALA A 182 18.28 1.64 9.29
CA ALA A 182 19.15 0.65 8.62
C ALA A 182 19.04 -0.78 9.19
N SER A 183 18.51 -0.94 10.40
CA SER A 183 18.28 -2.25 11.04
C SER A 183 16.82 -2.71 10.98
N ALA A 184 15.94 -1.87 10.45
CA ALA A 184 14.51 -2.14 10.42
C ALA A 184 14.15 -3.17 9.35
N PRO A 185 12.99 -3.83 9.46
CA PRO A 185 12.50 -4.72 8.42
C PRO A 185 12.29 -4.01 7.07
N THR A 186 12.20 -4.81 6.01
CA THR A 186 12.14 -4.28 4.64
C THR A 186 10.76 -4.44 4.00
N ILE A 187 10.40 -3.47 3.16
CA ILE A 187 9.22 -3.50 2.28
C ILE A 187 9.71 -3.21 0.86
N MET A 188 9.43 -4.11 -0.08
CA MET A 188 9.83 -3.95 -1.49
C MET A 188 11.33 -3.65 -1.71
N GLY A 189 12.20 -4.13 -0.81
CA GLY A 189 13.64 -3.94 -0.89
C GLY A 189 14.17 -2.70 -0.16
N GLU A 190 13.30 -1.86 0.40
CA GLU A 190 13.68 -0.69 1.19
C GLU A 190 13.40 -0.91 2.68
N HIS A 191 14.26 -0.38 3.55
CA HIS A 191 14.02 -0.41 4.99
C HIS A 191 12.88 0.55 5.36
N ARG A 192 11.84 0.03 6.02
CA ARG A 192 10.79 0.87 6.60
C ARG A 192 11.18 1.38 7.98
N ASP A 193 10.40 2.29 8.55
CA ASP A 193 10.58 2.66 9.95
C ASP A 193 10.07 1.55 10.89
N TRP A 194 10.64 1.51 12.10
CA TRP A 194 10.17 0.63 13.17
C TRP A 194 8.76 1.02 13.59
N LEU A 195 7.87 0.04 13.75
CA LEU A 195 6.50 0.33 14.17
C LEU A 195 6.51 0.78 15.63
N THR A 196 5.82 1.90 15.90
CA THR A 196 5.65 2.43 17.25
C THR A 196 4.21 2.92 17.42
N VAL A 197 3.69 2.83 18.64
CA VAL A 197 2.38 3.37 19.02
C VAL A 197 2.59 4.26 20.22
N LYS A 198 2.25 5.54 20.10
CA LYS A 198 2.35 6.50 21.19
C LYS A 198 1.09 6.53 22.04
N VAL A 199 1.21 7.02 23.27
CA VAL A 199 0.08 7.20 24.21
C VAL A 199 -1.05 8.00 23.55
N ARG A 200 -0.71 9.11 22.88
CA ARG A 200 -1.67 9.96 22.16
C ARG A 200 -2.45 9.24 21.04
N GLU A 201 -1.91 8.14 20.51
CA GLU A 201 -2.48 7.37 19.41
C GLU A 201 -3.36 6.21 19.91
N LEU A 202 -3.27 5.85 21.20
CA LEU A 202 -4.12 4.84 21.81
C LEU A 202 -5.60 5.20 21.65
N GLY A 203 -6.37 4.31 21.02
CA GLY A 203 -7.80 4.49 20.77
C GLY A 203 -8.14 5.42 19.60
N ARG A 204 -7.16 6.03 18.93
CA ARG A 204 -7.38 6.79 17.68
C ARG A 204 -7.39 5.90 16.44
N ALA A 205 -6.73 4.74 16.49
CA ALA A 205 -6.66 3.78 15.39
C ALA A 205 -8.05 3.36 14.85
N HIS A 206 -9.07 3.28 15.71
CA HIS A 206 -10.42 2.86 15.28
C HIS A 206 -11.24 3.99 14.60
N ARG A 207 -10.79 5.26 14.63
CA ARG A 207 -11.54 6.38 14.03
C ARG A 207 -11.16 6.72 12.60
N GLN A 208 -10.09 6.14 12.06
CA GLN A 208 -9.77 6.25 10.64
C GLN A 208 -10.41 5.10 9.87
N ASN A 209 -11.72 5.20 9.65
CA ASN A 209 -12.31 4.52 8.51
C ASN A 209 -11.62 5.07 7.24
N SER A 210 -11.08 4.16 6.42
CA SER A 210 -10.79 4.32 4.98
C SER A 210 -9.77 5.37 4.55
N GLY A 211 -8.51 5.25 5.00
CA GLY A 211 -7.41 6.00 4.41
C GLY A 211 -6.07 5.61 5.00
N PHE A 212 -5.52 4.50 4.55
CA PHE A 212 -4.12 4.19 4.78
C PHE A 212 -3.29 5.15 3.91
N GLU A 213 -3.06 6.37 4.40
CA GLU A 213 -2.01 7.24 3.89
C GLU A 213 -0.70 6.74 4.48
N ILE A 214 0.06 6.01 3.67
CA ILE A 214 1.51 5.93 3.90
C ILE A 214 2.03 7.31 3.55
N ASP A 215 2.32 8.12 4.56
CA ASP A 215 3.24 9.24 4.40
C ASP A 215 4.63 8.64 4.15
N THR A 216 4.91 8.28 2.89
CA THR A 216 6.27 8.18 2.40
C THR A 216 6.80 9.60 2.34
N ASP A 217 7.23 10.11 3.48
CA ASP A 217 8.17 11.23 3.51
C ASP A 217 9.47 10.72 2.87
N SER A 218 9.51 10.73 1.53
CA SER A 218 10.74 10.80 0.77
C SER A 218 11.38 12.12 1.13
N SER A 219 12.16 12.10 2.20
CA SER A 219 13.15 13.13 2.48
C SER A 219 14.27 12.94 1.45
N ASP A 220 13.97 13.33 0.21
CA ASP A 220 14.97 13.59 -0.81
C ASP A 220 15.75 14.81 -0.32
N GLY A 221 16.83 14.53 0.39
CA GLY A 221 17.89 15.48 0.64
C GLY A 221 18.53 15.85 -0.69
N ASP A 222 17.97 16.83 -1.39
CA ASP A 222 18.71 17.59 -2.38
C ASP A 222 19.14 18.92 -1.75
N GLY A 223 20.37 18.91 -1.25
CA GLY A 223 21.07 20.11 -0.85
C GLY A 223 21.45 20.89 -2.10
N THR A 224 20.81 22.04 -2.30
CA THR A 224 21.42 23.13 -3.06
C THR A 224 21.25 24.45 -2.31
N ASP A 225 22.38 24.91 -1.78
CA ASP A 225 22.64 26.25 -1.32
C ASP A 225 22.21 27.29 -2.36
N LYS A 226 21.38 28.27 -1.97
CA LYS A 226 21.51 29.68 -2.40
C LYS A 226 21.06 30.65 -1.31
N SER A 227 22.08 31.16 -0.63
CA SER A 227 22.23 32.55 -0.18
C SER A 227 21.16 33.55 -0.67
N GLY A 228 20.48 34.18 0.28
CA GLY A 228 19.59 35.31 0.04
C GLY A 228 19.38 36.11 1.32
N ALA A 229 20.35 36.96 1.63
CA ALA A 229 20.27 37.95 2.69
C ALA A 229 19.03 38.85 2.52
N LYS A 230 18.30 39.08 3.61
CA LYS A 230 17.63 40.37 3.86
C LYS A 230 17.32 40.53 5.34
N ASP A 231 18.09 41.43 5.94
CA ASP A 231 17.81 42.08 7.20
C ASP A 231 16.37 42.60 7.26
N LYS A 232 15.73 42.47 8.42
CA LYS A 232 15.16 43.65 9.09
C LYS A 232 14.93 43.39 10.57
N ALA A 233 15.56 44.28 11.34
CA ALA A 233 15.48 44.46 12.76
C ALA A 233 14.03 44.59 13.28
N GLY A 234 13.77 43.95 14.42
CA GLY A 234 12.58 44.14 15.22
C GLY A 234 12.94 43.88 16.68
N ALA A 235 13.51 44.89 17.32
CA ALA A 235 13.87 44.88 18.73
C ALA A 235 12.64 44.66 19.61
N ASN A 236 12.69 43.70 20.54
CA ASN A 236 11.84 43.73 21.73
C ASN A 236 12.55 43.16 22.95
N LYS A 237 13.26 44.08 23.62
CA LYS A 237 13.15 44.41 25.05
C LYS A 237 12.92 43.26 26.04
N LEU A 238 14.02 42.90 26.72
CA LEU A 238 14.06 42.28 28.06
C LEU A 238 13.34 43.14 29.11
N PRO A 239 12.73 42.48 30.11
CA PRO A 239 13.04 42.80 31.50
C PRO A 239 13.43 41.51 32.25
N ALA A 240 14.62 41.46 32.83
CA ALA A 240 15.00 41.94 34.17
C ALA A 240 14.86 40.86 35.25
N LYS A 241 16.04 40.54 35.81
CA LYS A 241 16.34 39.66 36.94
C LYS A 241 15.51 39.96 38.20
N GLY A 242 15.08 38.90 38.85
CA GLY A 242 14.93 38.75 40.31
C GLY A 242 14.83 37.25 40.58
N GLY A 243 15.72 36.57 41.28
CA GLY A 243 16.42 36.96 42.50
C GLY A 243 15.70 36.32 43.68
N LYS A 244 15.98 35.03 43.98
CA LYS A 244 15.87 34.47 45.34
C LYS A 244 16.57 33.12 45.43
N ASP A 245 17.80 33.15 45.95
CA ASP A 245 18.51 31.98 46.42
C ASP A 245 17.91 31.55 47.76
N THR A 246 17.49 30.30 47.87
CA THR A 246 17.13 29.66 49.14
C THR A 246 18.26 28.74 49.56
N SER A 247 19.09 29.23 50.47
CA SER A 247 19.96 28.42 51.32
C SER A 247 19.10 27.75 52.41
N GLY A 248 19.15 26.42 52.48
CA GLY A 248 18.48 25.63 53.51
C GLY A 248 19.24 24.34 53.76
N SER A 249 20.21 24.43 54.67
CA SER A 249 20.93 23.32 55.29
C SER A 249 20.02 22.60 56.27
N SER A 250 20.08 21.26 56.30
CA SER A 250 19.80 20.50 57.51
C SER A 250 20.39 19.10 57.38
N ASP A 251 21.34 18.87 58.28
CA ASP A 251 22.01 17.64 58.64
C ASP A 251 21.02 16.51 58.99
N GLY A 252 21.50 15.27 58.88
CA GLY A 252 20.76 14.09 59.29
C GLY A 252 21.67 12.88 59.40
N ASP A 253 22.63 12.92 60.32
CA ASP A 253 23.21 11.73 60.94
C ASP A 253 22.16 11.09 61.86
N TYR A 254 21.86 9.80 61.65
CA TYR A 254 21.60 8.76 62.65
C TYR A 254 21.56 7.38 61.97
#